data_AF-A0A524FW41-F1
#
_entry.id   AF-A0A524FW41-F1
#
_cell.length_a   1.000
_cell.length_b   1.000
_cell.length_c   1.000
_cell.angle_alpha   90.00
_cell.angle_beta   90.00
_cell.angle_gamma   90.00
#
_symmetry.space_group_name_H-M   'P 1'
#
loop_
_entity.id
_entity.type
_entity.pdbx_description
1 polymer ?
#
loop_
_entity_poly.entity_id
_entity_poly.type
_entity_poly.pdbx_seq_one_letter_code
_entity_poly.pdbx_strand_id
1 'polypeptide(L)'
;MLENNDLSLEGKMDDWGPFGKNEGKWLIFSMGNPEEGHGYALPRNIDDIVGQYTAQLIALKSGGRYVAHIPWATDYIVDIARDWAPKIIPVEELVENLKAFLTYHIGIYKKMRLPASRIFIYSAHGGNNPLAEFAEDIKKELNLERVLIPSTEDTGKSETLAKNVLERLAMVSSELASNEGEARKLMRIFAKIINGASHASHFEHSAAAALGVLDKEKLKIMNQELERDFDAAIKKWPPIGGLGGYITAGGKYEVLGTKENDEHGHWNCLKILRKLDGGKIKPIKELGEVLIEEVANFYAELLMSDSD
;
A
#
# COMPACT_ATOMS: atom_id res chain seq x y z
N MET A 1 -10.12 -35.49 -19.91
CA MET A 1 -11.48 -35.29 -19.40
C MET A 1 -11.55 -36.02 -18.07
N LEU A 2 -11.53 -35.29 -16.95
CA LEU A 2 -11.76 -35.88 -15.64
C LEU A 2 -13.26 -35.92 -15.41
N GLU A 3 -13.80 -37.09 -15.13
CA GLU A 3 -15.23 -37.34 -14.95
C GLU A 3 -15.83 -36.43 -13.86
N ASN A 4 -17.08 -36.03 -14.08
CA ASN A 4 -17.93 -35.24 -13.19
C ASN A 4 -18.24 -36.01 -11.89
N ASN A 5 -17.24 -36.22 -11.02
CA ASN A 5 -17.53 -36.51 -9.62
C ASN A 5 -17.88 -35.19 -8.95
N ASP A 6 -19.16 -34.82 -8.97
CA ASP A 6 -19.67 -33.75 -8.11
C ASP A 6 -19.26 -34.05 -6.67
N LEU A 7 -18.45 -33.17 -6.10
CA LEU A 7 -18.13 -33.21 -4.68
C LEU A 7 -19.42 -32.92 -3.93
N SER A 8 -20.19 -33.96 -3.62
CA SER A 8 -21.38 -33.80 -2.80
C SER A 8 -20.98 -33.21 -1.45
N LEU A 9 -21.56 -32.05 -1.15
CA LEU A 9 -21.53 -31.43 0.16
C LEU A 9 -22.75 -31.86 1.00
N GLU A 10 -23.57 -32.78 0.49
CA GLU A 10 -24.74 -33.30 1.20
C GLU A 10 -24.32 -33.91 2.55
N GLY A 11 -24.90 -33.40 3.65
CA GLY A 11 -24.55 -33.78 5.01
C GLY A 11 -23.34 -33.05 5.62
N LYS A 12 -22.73 -32.09 4.91
CA LYS A 12 -21.73 -31.18 5.48
C LYS A 12 -22.46 -29.91 5.94
N MET A 13 -22.05 -29.30 7.06
CA MET A 13 -22.69 -28.06 7.48
C MET A 13 -22.34 -26.96 6.46
N ASP A 14 -23.32 -26.19 6.04
CA ASP A 14 -23.13 -25.15 5.02
C ASP A 14 -22.69 -23.79 5.61
N ASP A 15 -22.59 -23.70 6.95
CA ASP A 15 -22.29 -22.47 7.70
C ASP A 15 -21.07 -22.67 8.62
N TRP A 16 -19.94 -23.12 8.05
CA TRP A 16 -18.70 -23.29 8.81
C TRP A 16 -17.99 -21.95 8.99
N GLY A 17 -17.39 -21.80 10.18
CA GLY A 17 -16.49 -20.69 10.47
C GLY A 17 -17.19 -19.32 10.54
N PRO A 18 -16.41 -18.25 10.69
CA PRO A 18 -16.96 -16.91 10.95
C PRO A 18 -17.42 -16.17 9.68
N PHE A 19 -17.22 -16.75 8.48
CA PHE A 19 -17.44 -16.04 7.21
C PHE A 19 -18.71 -16.48 6.45
N GLY A 20 -19.33 -17.60 6.84
CA GLY A 20 -20.56 -18.12 6.24
C GLY A 20 -20.52 -18.09 4.71
N LYS A 21 -21.55 -17.49 4.09
CA LYS A 21 -21.67 -17.39 2.62
C LYS A 21 -20.54 -16.59 1.94
N ASN A 22 -19.69 -15.89 2.67
CA ASN A 22 -18.62 -15.05 2.11
C ASN A 22 -17.30 -15.82 1.94
N GLU A 23 -17.20 -17.00 2.56
CA GLU A 23 -15.98 -17.78 2.58
C GLU A 23 -15.49 -18.10 1.16
N GLY A 24 -14.28 -17.63 0.85
CA GLY A 24 -13.60 -17.87 -0.40
C GLY A 24 -14.34 -17.36 -1.64
N LYS A 25 -15.26 -16.40 -1.52
CA LYS A 25 -15.85 -15.73 -2.69
C LYS A 25 -14.83 -14.90 -3.47
N TRP A 26 -13.91 -14.28 -2.75
CA TRP A 26 -12.90 -13.37 -3.31
C TRP A 26 -11.55 -14.05 -3.46
N LEU A 27 -10.93 -13.86 -4.63
CA LEU A 27 -9.51 -14.09 -4.85
C LEU A 27 -8.76 -12.78 -4.60
N ILE A 28 -7.85 -12.79 -3.63
CA ILE A 28 -7.11 -11.62 -3.18
C ILE A 28 -5.67 -11.71 -3.68
N PHE A 29 -5.24 -10.67 -4.38
CA PHE A 29 -3.87 -10.50 -4.84
C PHE A 29 -3.25 -9.29 -4.15
N SER A 30 -1.93 -9.35 -3.95
CA SER A 30 -1.14 -8.19 -3.54
C SER A 30 -0.29 -7.66 -4.69
N MET A 31 0.07 -6.39 -4.61
CA MET A 31 0.98 -5.72 -5.53
C MET A 31 1.74 -4.63 -4.77
N GLY A 32 2.97 -4.37 -5.19
CA GLY A 32 3.82 -3.30 -4.66
C GLY A 32 4.77 -2.84 -5.75
N ASN A 33 5.87 -2.21 -5.35
CA ASN A 33 7.04 -2.00 -6.19
C ASN A 33 8.15 -2.98 -5.77
N PRO A 34 8.61 -3.86 -6.67
CA PRO A 34 9.60 -4.87 -6.32
C PRO A 34 11.01 -4.31 -6.10
N GLU A 35 11.28 -3.11 -6.62
CA GLU A 35 12.59 -2.51 -6.49
C GLU A 35 12.49 -0.99 -6.56
N GLU A 36 12.22 -0.34 -5.43
CA GLU A 36 12.12 1.11 -5.29
C GLU A 36 12.98 1.64 -4.13
N GLY A 37 13.72 2.71 -4.40
CA GLY A 37 14.46 3.40 -3.35
C GLY A 37 13.53 4.10 -2.38
N HIS A 38 13.60 3.74 -1.10
CA HIS A 38 12.83 4.36 -0.01
C HIS A 38 13.75 4.93 1.10
N GLY A 39 14.97 5.33 0.71
CA GLY A 39 16.02 5.76 1.61
C GLY A 39 16.95 4.63 2.05
N TYR A 40 17.93 4.97 2.88
CA TYR A 40 19.00 4.03 3.24
C TYR A 40 18.54 2.95 4.23
N ALA A 41 17.52 3.24 5.05
CA ALA A 41 17.09 2.39 6.16
C ALA A 41 16.03 1.34 5.79
N LEU A 42 15.46 1.42 4.58
CA LEU A 42 14.39 0.54 4.13
C LEU A 42 14.87 -0.43 3.04
N PRO A 43 14.32 -1.66 3.00
CA PRO A 43 14.57 -2.56 1.88
C PRO A 43 13.91 -1.99 0.60
N ARG A 44 14.51 -2.29 -0.56
CA ARG A 44 13.99 -1.79 -1.85
C ARG A 44 12.62 -2.35 -2.24
N ASN A 45 12.21 -3.47 -1.66
CA ASN A 45 10.91 -4.09 -1.91
C ASN A 45 9.93 -3.86 -0.75
N ILE A 46 10.05 -2.75 0.00
CA ILE A 46 9.18 -2.47 1.16
C ILE A 46 7.71 -2.45 0.76
N ASP A 47 7.37 -1.92 -0.41
CA ASP A 47 6.01 -1.91 -0.95
C ASP A 47 5.45 -3.32 -1.15
N ASP A 48 6.27 -4.25 -1.69
CA ASP A 48 5.86 -5.66 -1.81
C ASP A 48 5.60 -6.28 -0.43
N ILE A 49 6.49 -6.02 0.54
CA ILE A 49 6.38 -6.58 1.89
C ILE A 49 5.10 -6.08 2.56
N VAL A 50 4.82 -4.77 2.50
CA VAL A 50 3.60 -4.16 3.05
C VAL A 50 2.37 -4.68 2.30
N GLY A 51 2.42 -4.70 0.96
CA GLY A 51 1.34 -5.18 0.10
C GLY A 51 0.94 -6.62 0.41
N GLN A 52 1.92 -7.52 0.50
CA GLN A 52 1.70 -8.93 0.82
C GLN A 52 1.11 -9.11 2.21
N TYR A 53 1.68 -8.45 3.22
CA TYR A 53 1.21 -8.58 4.60
C TYR A 53 -0.22 -8.07 4.76
N THR A 54 -0.53 -6.88 4.25
CA THR A 54 -1.87 -6.29 4.34
C THR A 54 -2.90 -7.13 3.57
N ALA A 55 -2.57 -7.60 2.36
CA ALA A 55 -3.48 -8.47 1.60
C ALA A 55 -3.77 -9.81 2.29
N GLN A 56 -2.78 -10.40 2.97
CA GLN A 56 -2.98 -11.59 3.79
C GLN A 56 -3.89 -11.30 4.99
N LEU A 57 -3.72 -10.16 5.66
CA LEU A 57 -4.62 -9.75 6.73
C LEU A 57 -6.05 -9.53 6.23
N ILE A 58 -6.24 -8.92 5.06
CA ILE A 58 -7.56 -8.75 4.42
C ILE A 58 -8.19 -10.13 4.19
N ALA A 59 -7.43 -11.09 3.66
CA ALA A 59 -7.90 -12.46 3.45
C ALA A 59 -8.35 -13.13 4.77
N LEU A 60 -7.53 -13.02 5.82
CA LEU A 60 -7.84 -13.57 7.15
C LEU A 60 -9.07 -12.93 7.81
N LYS A 61 -9.37 -11.66 7.50
CA LYS A 61 -10.50 -10.93 8.09
C LYS A 61 -11.79 -11.03 7.28
N SER A 62 -11.70 -11.28 5.98
CA SER A 62 -12.86 -11.35 5.07
C SER A 62 -13.30 -12.78 4.73
N GLY A 63 -12.45 -13.77 5.01
CA GLY A 63 -12.62 -15.13 4.50
C GLY A 63 -12.24 -15.28 3.02
N GLY A 64 -11.73 -14.24 2.37
CA GLY A 64 -11.18 -14.32 1.01
C GLY A 64 -9.93 -15.20 0.94
N ARG A 65 -9.56 -15.63 -0.27
CA ARG A 65 -8.35 -16.44 -0.49
C ARG A 65 -7.21 -15.55 -0.97
N TYR A 66 -6.14 -15.43 -0.18
CA TYR A 66 -4.90 -14.87 -0.68
C TYR A 66 -4.29 -15.81 -1.73
N VAL A 67 -4.13 -15.33 -2.96
CA VAL A 67 -3.73 -16.15 -4.10
C VAL A 67 -2.25 -16.01 -4.41
N ALA A 68 -1.82 -14.79 -4.72
CA ALA A 68 -0.46 -14.52 -5.16
C ALA A 68 -0.10 -13.04 -5.06
N HIS A 69 1.20 -12.77 -5.17
CA HIS A 69 1.75 -11.44 -5.33
C HIS A 69 2.06 -11.17 -6.81
N ILE A 70 1.63 -10.03 -7.33
CA ILE A 70 1.86 -9.58 -8.70
C ILE A 70 3.26 -8.95 -8.76
N PRO A 71 4.19 -9.49 -9.57
CA PRO A 71 5.62 -9.13 -9.52
C PRO A 71 5.99 -7.93 -10.42
N TRP A 72 5.01 -7.12 -10.83
CA TRP A 72 5.21 -5.96 -11.69
C TRP A 72 4.68 -4.71 -11.00
N ALA A 73 5.20 -3.57 -11.43
CA ALA A 73 4.78 -2.24 -10.96
C ALA A 73 4.76 -1.26 -12.13
N THR A 74 4.00 -0.20 -12.00
CA THR A 74 3.97 0.94 -12.92
C THR A 74 4.14 2.24 -12.14
N ASP A 75 4.40 3.32 -12.88
CA ASP A 75 4.37 4.70 -12.38
C ASP A 75 3.82 5.60 -13.50
N TYR A 76 3.26 6.75 -13.17
CA TYR A 76 2.70 7.71 -14.15
C TYR A 76 3.79 8.45 -14.95
N ILE A 77 5.05 8.38 -14.50
CA ILE A 77 6.24 9.05 -15.07
C ILE A 77 7.37 8.06 -15.33
N VAL A 78 7.05 6.96 -16.03
CA VAL A 78 7.91 5.78 -16.23
C VAL A 78 9.39 6.11 -16.52
N ASP A 79 9.67 7.02 -17.45
CA ASP A 79 11.05 7.32 -17.87
C ASP A 79 11.92 7.92 -16.75
N ILE A 80 11.31 8.71 -15.88
CA ILE A 80 12.00 9.36 -14.76
C ILE A 80 11.96 8.45 -13.54
N ALA A 81 10.83 7.77 -13.31
CA ALA A 81 10.66 6.92 -12.16
C ALA A 81 11.62 5.74 -12.10
N ARG A 82 12.16 5.31 -13.24
CA ARG A 82 13.24 4.30 -13.29
C ARG A 82 14.51 4.67 -12.51
N ASP A 83 14.72 5.94 -12.17
CA ASP A 83 15.87 6.35 -11.34
C ASP A 83 15.75 5.85 -9.89
N TRP A 84 14.52 5.79 -9.35
CA TRP A 84 14.24 5.23 -8.03
C TRP A 84 13.67 3.82 -8.09
N ALA A 85 12.90 3.52 -9.12
CA ALA A 85 12.17 2.28 -9.33
C ALA A 85 12.51 1.61 -10.68
N PRO A 86 13.72 1.06 -10.87
CA PRO A 86 14.22 0.60 -12.17
C PRO A 86 13.44 -0.54 -12.84
N LYS A 87 12.48 -1.17 -12.13
CA LYS A 87 11.72 -2.34 -12.61
C LYS A 87 10.28 -2.03 -13.03
N ILE A 88 9.87 -0.77 -13.01
CA ILE A 88 8.55 -0.39 -13.49
C ILE A 88 8.41 -0.56 -15.02
N ILE A 89 7.20 -0.88 -15.44
CA ILE A 89 6.78 -1.01 -16.84
C ILE A 89 5.63 -0.02 -17.12
N PRO A 90 5.38 0.33 -18.39
CA PRO A 90 4.19 1.11 -18.76
C PRO A 90 2.89 0.43 -18.29
N VAL A 91 1.87 1.22 -17.96
CA VAL A 91 0.60 0.70 -17.42
C VAL A 91 -0.08 -0.24 -18.40
N GLU A 92 0.00 0.01 -19.72
CA GLU A 92 -0.58 -0.85 -20.74
C GLU A 92 0.09 -2.23 -20.75
N GLU A 93 1.42 -2.27 -20.63
CA GLU A 93 2.18 -3.52 -20.54
C GLU A 93 1.85 -4.27 -19.23
N LEU A 94 1.71 -3.53 -18.12
CA LEU A 94 1.28 -4.09 -16.84
C LEU A 94 -0.10 -4.75 -16.95
N VAL A 95 -1.06 -4.09 -17.58
CA VAL A 95 -2.45 -4.59 -17.72
C VAL A 95 -2.47 -5.91 -18.51
N GLU A 96 -1.71 -6.00 -19.61
CA GLU A 96 -1.64 -7.23 -20.39
C GLU A 96 -0.97 -8.38 -19.62
N ASN A 97 0.14 -8.09 -18.93
CA ASN A 97 0.79 -9.07 -18.05
C ASN A 97 -0.14 -9.52 -16.91
N LEU A 98 -0.89 -8.59 -16.34
CA LEU A 98 -1.85 -8.85 -15.28
C LEU A 98 -3.00 -9.74 -15.77
N LYS A 99 -3.59 -9.48 -16.93
CA LYS A 99 -4.64 -10.33 -17.52
C LYS A 99 -4.17 -11.77 -17.67
N ALA A 100 -2.96 -11.96 -18.21
CA ALA A 100 -2.37 -13.30 -18.36
C ALA A 100 -2.13 -13.99 -17.00
N PHE A 101 -1.61 -13.25 -16.03
CA PHE A 101 -1.34 -13.73 -14.68
C PHE A 101 -2.64 -14.14 -13.96
N LEU A 102 -3.66 -13.28 -13.97
CA LEU A 102 -4.96 -13.57 -13.38
C LEU A 102 -5.61 -14.78 -14.06
N THR A 103 -5.57 -14.87 -15.40
CA THR A 103 -6.10 -16.02 -16.15
C THR A 103 -5.51 -17.34 -15.67
N TYR A 104 -4.17 -17.38 -15.50
CA TYR A 104 -3.49 -18.56 -14.98
C TYR A 104 -4.01 -18.96 -13.59
N HIS A 105 -4.05 -18.02 -12.65
CA HIS A 105 -4.48 -18.30 -11.28
C HIS A 105 -5.97 -18.64 -11.17
N ILE A 106 -6.86 -17.92 -11.85
CA ILE A 106 -8.29 -18.24 -11.95
C ILE A 106 -8.48 -19.66 -12.47
N GLY A 107 -7.69 -20.07 -13.48
CA GLY A 107 -7.73 -21.41 -14.07
C GLY A 107 -7.45 -22.53 -13.06
N ILE A 108 -6.57 -22.29 -12.06
CA ILE A 108 -6.29 -23.25 -11.00
C ILE A 108 -7.55 -23.47 -10.13
N TYR A 109 -8.17 -22.39 -9.65
CA TYR A 109 -9.38 -22.47 -8.82
C TYR A 109 -10.57 -23.08 -9.56
N LYS A 110 -10.75 -22.73 -10.84
CA LYS A 110 -11.78 -23.36 -11.71
C LYS A 110 -11.58 -24.86 -11.84
N LYS A 111 -10.33 -25.34 -12.01
CA LYS A 111 -10.01 -26.79 -12.04
C LYS A 111 -10.32 -27.48 -10.72
N MET A 112 -10.21 -26.77 -9.60
CA MET A 112 -10.58 -27.24 -8.26
C MET A 112 -12.09 -27.11 -7.96
N ARG A 113 -12.88 -26.58 -8.91
CA ARG A 113 -14.31 -26.25 -8.73
C ARG A 113 -14.57 -25.29 -7.57
N LEU A 114 -13.66 -24.35 -7.35
CA LEU A 114 -13.79 -23.29 -6.34
C LEU A 114 -14.27 -21.97 -6.99
N PRO A 115 -14.98 -21.10 -6.24
CA PRO A 115 -15.33 -19.77 -6.71
C PRO A 115 -14.10 -18.95 -7.13
N ALA A 116 -14.20 -18.30 -8.29
CA ALA A 116 -13.11 -17.54 -8.92
C ALA A 116 -13.62 -16.39 -9.81
N SER A 117 -14.85 -15.90 -9.56
CA SER A 117 -15.50 -14.83 -10.34
C SER A 117 -15.26 -13.43 -9.77
N ARG A 118 -14.70 -13.31 -8.57
CA ARG A 118 -14.48 -12.03 -7.88
C ARG A 118 -13.01 -11.87 -7.51
N ILE A 119 -12.42 -10.74 -7.89
CA ILE A 119 -11.00 -10.45 -7.68
C ILE A 119 -10.83 -9.14 -6.94
N PHE A 120 -9.96 -9.15 -5.93
CA PHE A 120 -9.49 -7.97 -5.24
C PHE A 120 -7.97 -7.87 -5.39
N ILE A 121 -7.46 -6.70 -5.81
CA ILE A 121 -6.03 -6.43 -5.92
C ILE A 121 -5.71 -5.29 -4.97
N TYR A 122 -4.95 -5.58 -3.92
CA TYR A 122 -4.43 -4.56 -3.01
C TYR A 122 -3.02 -4.13 -3.46
N SER A 123 -2.85 -2.84 -3.75
CA SER A 123 -1.54 -2.24 -4.02
C SER A 123 -1.08 -1.40 -2.83
N ALA A 124 0.15 -1.62 -2.37
CA ALA A 124 0.81 -0.73 -1.41
C ALA A 124 1.70 0.34 -2.07
N HIS A 125 1.84 0.30 -3.39
CA HIS A 125 2.61 1.28 -4.15
C HIS A 125 1.67 2.28 -4.85
N GLY A 126 1.89 3.58 -4.61
CA GLY A 126 1.07 4.65 -5.17
C GLY A 126 1.18 4.80 -6.69
N GLY A 127 2.34 4.47 -7.27
CA GLY A 127 2.54 4.49 -8.73
C GLY A 127 1.62 3.56 -9.50
N ASN A 128 1.03 2.56 -8.83
CA ASN A 128 0.08 1.63 -9.42
C ASN A 128 -1.36 2.17 -9.53
N ASN A 129 -1.65 3.38 -9.03
CA ASN A 129 -2.99 3.99 -9.09
C ASN A 129 -3.67 3.97 -10.47
N PRO A 130 -2.95 4.23 -11.59
CA PRO A 130 -3.56 4.17 -12.93
C PRO A 130 -4.19 2.81 -13.29
N LEU A 131 -3.78 1.73 -12.63
CA LEU A 131 -4.33 0.39 -12.86
C LEU A 131 -5.85 0.33 -12.57
N ALA A 132 -6.36 1.17 -11.66
CA ALA A 132 -7.78 1.19 -11.32
C ALA A 132 -8.68 1.56 -12.51
N GLU A 133 -8.17 2.36 -13.47
CA GLU A 133 -8.89 2.74 -14.69
C GLU A 133 -9.18 1.54 -15.60
N PHE A 134 -8.40 0.46 -15.48
CA PHE A 134 -8.51 -0.75 -16.28
C PHE A 134 -9.36 -1.85 -15.60
N ALA A 135 -9.92 -1.59 -14.42
CA ALA A 135 -10.67 -2.60 -13.66
C ALA A 135 -11.86 -3.19 -14.45
N GLU A 136 -12.64 -2.35 -15.16
CA GLU A 136 -13.77 -2.83 -15.97
C GLU A 136 -13.34 -3.55 -17.24
N ASP A 137 -12.19 -3.19 -17.82
CA ASP A 137 -11.61 -3.91 -18.97
C ASP A 137 -11.17 -5.33 -18.55
N ILE A 138 -10.40 -5.42 -17.47
CA ILE A 138 -9.97 -6.70 -16.88
C ILE A 138 -11.18 -7.57 -16.53
N LYS A 139 -12.21 -6.98 -15.93
CA LYS A 139 -13.45 -7.69 -15.58
C LYS A 139 -14.13 -8.31 -16.79
N LYS A 140 -14.28 -7.54 -17.88
CA LYS A 140 -14.91 -8.00 -19.13
C LYS A 140 -14.09 -9.09 -19.80
N GLU A 141 -12.80 -8.85 -20.00
CA GLU A 141 -11.89 -9.76 -20.69
C GLU A 141 -11.83 -11.13 -20.01
N LEU A 142 -11.81 -11.14 -18.66
CA LEU A 142 -11.69 -12.36 -17.87
C LEU A 142 -13.05 -12.99 -17.49
N ASN A 143 -14.16 -12.41 -17.96
CA ASN A 143 -15.53 -12.80 -17.63
C ASN A 143 -15.73 -12.95 -16.11
N LEU A 144 -15.34 -11.91 -15.37
CA LEU A 144 -15.46 -11.83 -13.92
C LEU A 144 -16.77 -11.15 -13.55
N GLU A 145 -17.36 -11.60 -12.46
CA GLU A 145 -18.49 -10.93 -11.83
C GLU A 145 -18.03 -9.59 -11.25
N ARG A 146 -16.84 -9.56 -10.64
CA ARG A 146 -16.33 -8.37 -9.97
C ARG A 146 -14.81 -8.28 -9.97
N VAL A 147 -14.32 -7.06 -10.14
CA VAL A 147 -12.92 -6.67 -9.96
C VAL A 147 -12.89 -5.41 -9.09
N LEU A 148 -12.08 -5.44 -8.03
CA LEU A 148 -11.86 -4.29 -7.17
C LEU A 148 -10.35 -4.01 -7.10
N ILE A 149 -9.95 -2.85 -7.60
CA ILE A 149 -8.58 -2.34 -7.57
C ILE A 149 -8.68 -0.94 -6.94
N PRO A 150 -8.39 -0.79 -5.64
CA PRO A 150 -8.46 0.52 -5.01
C PRO A 150 -7.40 1.47 -5.58
N SER A 151 -7.77 2.73 -5.74
CA SER A 151 -6.82 3.83 -5.96
C SER A 151 -6.91 4.80 -4.78
N THR A 152 -5.85 5.59 -4.56
CA THR A 152 -5.86 6.64 -3.53
C THR A 152 -6.84 7.78 -3.84
N GLU A 153 -7.40 7.83 -5.05
CA GLU A 153 -8.33 8.88 -5.50
C GLU A 153 -9.82 8.52 -5.31
N ASP A 154 -10.15 7.34 -4.78
CA ASP A 154 -11.53 6.94 -4.48
C ASP A 154 -12.05 7.69 -3.22
N THR A 155 -12.38 8.96 -3.41
CA THR A 155 -12.63 9.98 -2.37
C THR A 155 -13.68 9.59 -1.33
N GLY A 156 -14.80 8.97 -1.73
CA GLY A 156 -15.88 8.60 -0.80
C GLY A 156 -15.48 7.46 0.16
N LYS A 157 -14.72 6.49 -0.33
CA LYS A 157 -14.18 5.38 0.49
C LYS A 157 -13.01 5.86 1.36
N SER A 158 -12.26 6.83 0.87
CA SER A 158 -11.15 7.45 1.59
C SER A 158 -11.60 8.17 2.87
N GLU A 159 -12.79 8.77 2.92
CA GLU A 159 -13.26 9.50 4.11
C GLU A 159 -13.54 8.59 5.31
N THR A 160 -14.18 7.44 5.06
CA THR A 160 -14.50 6.47 6.13
C THR A 160 -13.23 5.83 6.67
N LEU A 161 -12.32 5.40 5.78
CA LEU A 161 -11.02 4.90 6.19
C LEU A 161 -10.23 5.96 6.98
N ALA A 162 -10.18 7.20 6.49
CA ALA A 162 -9.49 8.28 7.18
C ALA A 162 -10.06 8.53 8.58
N LYS A 163 -11.39 8.50 8.72
CA LYS A 163 -12.06 8.62 10.03
C LYS A 163 -11.65 7.48 10.97
N ASN A 164 -11.74 6.23 10.55
CA ASN A 164 -11.39 5.06 11.37
C ASN A 164 -9.93 5.12 11.81
N VAL A 165 -9.02 5.45 10.90
CA VAL A 165 -7.60 5.66 11.19
C VAL A 165 -7.41 6.75 12.24
N LEU A 166 -8.07 7.91 12.10
CA LEU A 166 -7.94 9.02 13.06
C LEU A 166 -8.50 8.66 14.44
N GLU A 167 -9.62 7.93 14.52
CA GLU A 167 -10.19 7.45 15.78
C GLU A 167 -9.24 6.47 16.48
N ARG A 168 -8.70 5.50 15.73
CA ARG A 168 -7.74 4.53 16.27
C ARG A 168 -6.45 5.19 16.74
N LEU A 169 -5.96 6.18 16.01
CA LEU A 169 -4.76 6.93 16.41
C LEU A 169 -4.97 7.78 17.65
N ALA A 170 -6.19 8.27 17.91
CA ALA A 170 -6.50 8.97 19.15
C ALA A 170 -6.41 8.02 20.36
N MET A 171 -6.85 6.76 20.20
CA MET A 171 -6.70 5.73 21.24
C MET A 171 -5.22 5.41 21.48
N VAL A 172 -4.47 5.07 20.43
CA VAL A 172 -3.03 4.76 20.54
C VAL A 172 -2.23 5.94 21.10
N SER A 173 -2.56 7.16 20.71
CA SER A 173 -1.94 8.36 21.29
C SER A 173 -2.16 8.48 22.79
N SER A 174 -3.34 8.06 23.27
CA SER A 174 -3.67 8.08 24.70
C SER A 174 -2.96 6.97 25.48
N GLU A 175 -2.78 5.80 24.86
CA GLU A 175 -2.05 4.66 25.43
C GLU A 175 -0.54 4.90 25.54
N LEU A 176 0.05 5.57 24.54
CA LEU A 176 1.48 5.89 24.51
C LEU A 176 1.88 7.07 25.39
N ALA A 177 0.93 7.93 25.75
CA ALA A 177 1.19 9.16 26.47
C ALA A 177 1.17 9.00 27.99
N SER A 178 2.05 9.72 28.67
CA SER A 178 2.05 9.82 30.13
C SER A 178 0.90 10.69 30.68
N ASN A 179 0.34 11.56 29.84
CA ASN A 179 -0.73 12.48 30.19
C ASN A 179 -1.49 12.99 28.95
N GLU A 180 -2.63 13.64 29.15
CA GLU A 180 -3.50 14.13 28.07
C GLU A 180 -2.81 15.16 27.14
N GLY A 181 -1.93 16.00 27.69
CA GLY A 181 -1.19 17.00 26.91
C GLY A 181 -0.25 16.33 25.90
N GLU A 182 0.43 15.26 26.32
CA GLU A 182 1.28 14.44 25.46
C GLU A 182 0.45 13.65 24.43
N ALA A 183 -0.70 13.09 24.82
CA ALA A 183 -1.60 12.38 23.90
C ALA A 183 -2.05 13.29 22.74
N ARG A 184 -2.47 14.52 23.06
CA ARG A 184 -2.84 15.52 22.04
C ARG A 184 -1.66 15.90 21.13
N LYS A 185 -0.42 15.90 21.66
CA LYS A 185 0.78 16.17 20.88
C LYS A 185 1.08 15.02 19.92
N LEU A 186 1.02 13.77 20.38
CA LEU A 186 1.18 12.57 19.54
C LEU A 186 0.14 12.53 18.42
N MET A 187 -1.12 12.76 18.74
CA MET A 187 -2.19 12.77 17.75
C MET A 187 -1.96 13.81 16.64
N ARG A 188 -1.46 15.00 16.99
CA ARG A 188 -1.07 16.02 16.00
C ARG A 188 0.12 15.59 15.15
N ILE A 189 1.07 14.83 15.70
CA ILE A 189 2.19 14.28 14.94
C ILE A 189 1.68 13.23 13.95
N PHE A 190 0.86 12.28 14.42
CA PHE A 190 0.26 11.26 13.55
C PHE A 190 -0.56 11.87 12.42
N ALA A 191 -1.43 12.83 12.72
CA ALA A 191 -2.20 13.53 11.70
C ALA A 191 -1.32 14.25 10.67
N LYS A 192 -0.17 14.81 11.08
CA LYS A 192 0.79 15.43 10.15
C LYS A 192 1.52 14.41 9.28
N ILE A 193 1.87 13.25 9.84
CA ILE A 193 2.51 12.16 9.10
C ILE A 193 1.57 11.66 8.00
N ILE A 194 0.31 11.42 8.33
CA ILE A 194 -0.69 10.87 7.40
C ILE A 194 -1.04 11.87 6.30
N ASN A 195 -1.27 13.14 6.66
CA ASN A 195 -1.58 14.17 5.68
C ASN A 195 -0.35 14.62 4.85
N GLY A 196 0.83 14.06 5.12
CA GLY A 196 2.08 14.63 4.65
C GLY A 196 2.58 14.21 3.28
N ALA A 197 1.77 13.43 2.56
CA ALA A 197 2.16 12.63 1.41
C ALA A 197 3.24 11.58 1.77
N SER A 198 2.98 10.33 1.37
CA SER A 198 3.64 9.13 1.89
C SER A 198 4.55 8.51 0.84
N HIS A 199 5.72 9.10 0.62
CA HIS A 199 6.82 8.37 -0.03
C HIS A 199 8.08 8.49 0.83
N ALA A 200 8.65 7.34 1.24
CA ALA A 200 9.91 7.19 1.97
C ALA A 200 10.04 8.05 3.25
N SER A 201 8.91 8.40 3.87
CA SER A 201 8.85 9.29 5.03
C SER A 201 8.57 8.53 6.33
N HIS A 202 8.13 9.25 7.37
CA HIS A 202 7.74 8.68 8.66
C HIS A 202 6.69 7.57 8.51
N PHE A 203 5.82 7.65 7.51
CA PHE A 203 4.77 6.68 7.25
C PHE A 203 5.35 5.29 6.96
N GLU A 204 6.11 5.15 5.89
CA GLU A 204 6.66 3.85 5.46
C GLU A 204 7.70 3.33 6.44
N HIS A 205 8.50 4.20 7.06
CA HIS A 205 9.43 3.75 8.08
C HIS A 205 8.70 3.22 9.32
N SER A 206 7.52 3.76 9.65
CA SER A 206 6.67 3.24 10.73
C SER A 206 6.06 1.89 10.34
N ALA A 207 5.59 1.73 9.10
CA ALA A 207 5.15 0.44 8.57
C ALA A 207 6.29 -0.61 8.58
N ALA A 208 7.49 -0.25 8.13
CA ALA A 208 8.66 -1.10 8.19
C ALA A 208 9.06 -1.47 9.62
N ALA A 209 8.91 -0.54 10.57
CA ALA A 209 9.13 -0.81 11.99
C ALA A 209 8.10 -1.80 12.55
N ALA A 210 6.82 -1.66 12.17
CA ALA A 210 5.75 -2.60 12.53
C ALA A 210 6.03 -4.01 12.01
N LEU A 211 6.51 -4.13 10.78
CA LEU A 211 6.84 -5.41 10.14
C LEU A 211 8.22 -5.96 10.55
N GLY A 212 8.99 -5.22 11.36
CA GLY A 212 10.30 -5.67 11.84
C GLY A 212 11.41 -5.68 10.78
N VAL A 213 11.23 -4.96 9.66
CA VAL A 213 12.18 -4.92 8.53
C VAL A 213 12.98 -3.62 8.44
N LEU A 214 12.76 -2.67 9.36
CA LEU A 214 13.51 -1.42 9.44
C LEU A 214 14.94 -1.64 9.94
N ASP A 215 15.94 -1.20 9.16
CA ASP A 215 17.34 -1.19 9.57
C ASP A 215 17.65 0.01 10.48
N LYS A 216 17.63 -0.24 11.80
CA LYS A 216 17.81 0.80 12.83
C LYS A 216 19.19 1.47 12.79
N GLU A 217 20.24 0.75 12.42
CA GLU A 217 21.59 1.31 12.35
C GLU A 217 21.72 2.23 11.14
N LYS A 218 21.19 1.82 9.98
CA LYS A 218 21.14 2.68 8.80
C LYS A 218 20.27 3.91 9.02
N LEU A 219 19.13 3.77 9.72
CA LEU A 219 18.30 4.90 10.11
C LEU A 219 19.07 5.89 11.00
N LYS A 220 19.84 5.40 11.96
CA LYS A 220 20.67 6.24 12.83
C LYS A 220 21.71 7.01 12.03
N ILE A 221 22.41 6.36 11.11
CA ILE A 221 23.39 7.01 10.21
C ILE A 221 22.69 8.09 9.36
N MET A 222 21.54 7.75 8.78
CA MET A 222 20.77 8.66 7.94
C MET A 222 20.30 9.91 8.72
N ASN A 223 19.81 9.72 9.95
CA ASN A 223 19.40 10.82 10.81
C ASN A 223 20.58 11.71 11.25
N GLN A 224 21.76 11.14 11.53
CA GLN A 224 22.95 11.93 11.85
C GLN A 224 23.38 12.82 10.68
N GLU A 225 23.27 12.31 9.45
CA GLU A 225 23.57 13.06 8.23
C GLU A 225 22.53 14.17 8.00
N LEU A 226 21.24 13.88 8.18
CA LEU A 226 20.15 14.86 8.10
C LEU A 226 20.31 16.00 9.12
N GLU A 227 20.74 15.68 10.35
CA GLU A 227 21.02 16.68 11.40
C GLU A 227 22.24 17.53 11.07
N ARG A 228 23.28 16.93 10.49
CA ARG A 228 24.53 17.64 10.13
C ARG A 228 24.32 18.60 8.97
N ASP A 229 23.73 18.11 7.89
CA ASP A 229 23.44 18.87 6.67
C ASP A 229 22.26 18.24 5.94
N PHE A 230 21.08 18.80 6.19
CA PHE A 230 19.83 18.29 5.61
C PHE A 230 19.88 18.26 4.08
N ASP A 231 20.34 19.33 3.43
CA ASP A 231 20.31 19.42 1.96
C ASP A 231 21.34 18.48 1.32
N ALA A 232 22.51 18.30 1.93
CA ALA A 232 23.48 17.30 1.47
C ALA A 232 22.95 15.87 1.66
N ALA A 233 22.28 15.58 2.77
CA ALA A 233 21.68 14.28 3.03
C ALA A 233 20.55 13.95 2.05
N ILE A 234 19.69 14.92 1.70
CA ILE A 234 18.65 14.75 0.67
C ILE A 234 19.29 14.48 -0.69
N LYS A 235 20.36 15.18 -1.08
CA LYS A 235 21.07 14.88 -2.34
C LYS A 235 21.68 13.49 -2.37
N LYS A 236 22.16 13.00 -1.22
CA LYS A 236 22.73 11.66 -1.07
C LYS A 236 21.67 10.56 -1.11
N TRP A 237 20.49 10.83 -0.53
CA TRP A 237 19.36 9.90 -0.52
C TRP A 237 18.06 10.61 -0.93
N PRO A 238 17.90 10.97 -2.21
CA PRO A 238 16.74 11.72 -2.68
C PRO A 238 15.38 11.12 -2.31
N PRO A 239 15.19 9.79 -2.30
CA PRO A 239 13.90 9.19 -1.97
C PRO A 239 13.27 9.69 -0.67
N ILE A 240 14.05 9.91 0.39
CA ILE A 240 13.50 10.26 1.71
C ILE A 240 12.74 11.59 1.71
N GLY A 241 13.02 12.45 0.73
CA GLY A 241 12.27 13.69 0.50
C GLY A 241 11.02 13.53 -0.36
N GLY A 242 10.64 12.29 -0.70
CA GLY A 242 9.72 12.02 -1.79
C GLY A 242 10.29 12.45 -3.14
N LEU A 243 9.40 12.66 -4.11
CA LEU A 243 9.77 13.28 -5.38
C LEU A 243 10.35 14.69 -5.21
N GLY A 244 10.00 15.41 -4.14
CA GLY A 244 10.65 16.67 -3.77
C GLY A 244 12.16 16.56 -3.58
N GLY A 245 12.67 15.42 -3.08
CA GLY A 245 14.11 15.19 -2.97
C GLY A 245 14.80 15.11 -4.33
N TYR A 246 14.19 14.44 -5.30
CA TYR A 246 14.67 14.39 -6.69
C TYR A 246 14.60 15.75 -7.36
N ILE A 247 13.52 16.50 -7.17
CA ILE A 247 13.37 17.86 -7.70
C ILE A 247 14.48 18.77 -7.16
N THR A 248 14.89 18.64 -5.88
CA THR A 248 16.02 19.43 -5.34
C THR A 248 17.38 19.10 -5.97
N ALA A 249 17.51 17.94 -6.64
CA ALA A 249 18.71 17.62 -7.40
C ALA A 249 18.75 18.33 -8.78
N GLY A 250 17.60 18.83 -9.28
CA GLY A 250 17.46 19.58 -10.52
C GLY A 250 17.60 18.75 -11.81
N GLY A 251 17.59 19.41 -12.96
CA GLY A 251 17.82 18.77 -14.26
C GLY A 251 16.58 18.02 -14.77
N LYS A 252 16.71 16.73 -15.07
CA LYS A 252 15.61 15.94 -15.67
C LYS A 252 14.36 15.81 -14.78
N TYR A 253 14.47 16.11 -13.49
CA TYR A 253 13.37 16.04 -12.52
C TYR A 253 12.49 17.30 -12.48
N GLU A 254 12.85 18.38 -13.21
CA GLU A 254 12.06 19.62 -13.25
C GLU A 254 10.66 19.43 -13.83
N VAL A 255 10.46 18.40 -14.66
CA VAL A 255 9.16 18.08 -15.24
C VAL A 255 8.15 17.54 -14.23
N LEU A 256 8.61 17.16 -13.03
CA LEU A 256 7.74 16.72 -11.93
C LEU A 256 7.02 17.89 -11.25
N GLY A 257 7.36 19.12 -11.61
CA GLY A 257 6.74 20.33 -11.07
C GLY A 257 7.73 21.20 -10.31
N THR A 258 7.22 22.33 -9.84
CA THR A 258 8.00 23.35 -9.14
C THR A 258 7.44 23.56 -7.75
N LYS A 259 8.15 24.31 -6.90
CA LYS A 259 7.66 24.62 -5.55
C LYS A 259 6.37 25.46 -5.60
N GLU A 260 6.23 26.26 -6.66
CA GLU A 260 5.10 27.13 -6.96
C GLU A 260 3.96 26.38 -7.67
N ASN A 261 4.25 25.25 -8.32
CA ASN A 261 3.29 24.37 -8.98
C ASN A 261 3.45 22.91 -8.51
N ASP A 262 2.88 22.61 -7.34
CA ASP A 262 2.96 21.32 -6.64
C ASP A 262 1.62 20.55 -6.73
N GLU A 263 1.05 20.46 -7.94
CA GLU A 263 -0.26 19.84 -8.20
C GLU A 263 -0.37 18.41 -7.62
N HIS A 264 0.73 17.67 -7.65
CA HIS A 264 0.80 16.29 -7.15
C HIS A 264 1.42 16.16 -5.74
N GLY A 265 1.61 17.28 -5.02
CA GLY A 265 2.06 17.28 -3.63
C GLY A 265 3.48 16.75 -3.37
N HIS A 266 4.32 16.66 -4.41
CA HIS A 266 5.70 16.17 -4.35
C HIS A 266 6.58 16.96 -3.38
N TRP A 267 6.32 18.25 -3.20
CA TRP A 267 7.04 19.08 -2.23
C TRP A 267 6.52 18.93 -0.80
N ASN A 268 5.30 18.41 -0.61
CA ASN A 268 4.74 18.26 0.73
C ASN A 268 5.54 17.24 1.57
N CYS A 269 5.96 16.13 0.97
CA CYS A 269 6.83 15.14 1.62
C CYS A 269 8.09 15.81 2.20
N LEU A 270 8.83 16.54 1.35
CA LEU A 270 10.07 17.22 1.74
C LEU A 270 9.83 18.32 2.79
N LYS A 271 8.79 19.14 2.60
CA LYS A 271 8.43 20.22 3.55
C LYS A 271 8.11 19.65 4.92
N ILE A 272 7.42 18.51 4.96
CA ILE A 272 6.98 17.88 6.21
C ILE A 272 8.13 17.15 6.88
N LEU A 273 8.97 16.43 6.13
CA LEU A 273 10.21 15.87 6.65
C LEU A 273 11.07 16.96 7.32
N ARG A 274 11.28 18.09 6.65
CA ARG A 274 12.08 19.20 7.19
C ARG A 274 11.48 19.82 8.47
N LYS A 275 10.15 19.85 8.60
CA LYS A 275 9.45 20.47 9.75
C LYS A 275 9.24 19.50 10.91
N LEU A 276 8.99 18.23 10.64
CA LEU A 276 8.78 17.20 11.66
C LEU A 276 10.12 16.79 12.25
N ASP A 277 10.13 16.60 13.57
CA ASP A 277 11.26 16.04 14.32
C ASP A 277 12.63 16.67 14.07
N GLY A 278 12.65 17.93 13.63
CA GLY A 278 13.87 18.67 13.30
C GLY A 278 14.56 18.18 12.03
N GLY A 279 13.81 17.64 11.05
CA GLY A 279 14.39 17.12 9.81
C GLY A 279 14.78 15.64 9.86
N LYS A 280 14.51 14.96 10.98
CA LYS A 280 14.78 13.53 11.17
C LYS A 280 13.59 12.66 10.83
N ILE A 281 13.85 11.39 10.56
CA ILE A 281 12.83 10.35 10.51
C ILE A 281 12.81 9.62 11.85
N LYS A 282 11.67 9.73 12.56
CA LYS A 282 11.41 9.00 13.80
C LYS A 282 10.22 8.05 13.62
N PRO A 283 10.47 6.79 13.26
CA PRO A 283 9.40 5.82 13.07
C PRO A 283 8.68 5.54 14.38
N ILE A 284 7.36 5.38 14.31
CA ILE A 284 6.50 5.03 15.45
C ILE A 284 5.83 3.71 15.09
N LYS A 285 6.24 2.62 15.72
CA LYS A 285 5.84 1.25 15.37
C LYS A 285 4.31 1.11 15.38
N GLU A 286 3.69 1.64 16.42
CA GLU A 286 2.25 1.57 16.68
C GLU A 286 1.45 2.34 15.62
N LEU A 287 2.01 3.42 15.04
CA LEU A 287 1.42 4.09 13.90
C LEU A 287 1.38 3.15 12.69
N GLY A 288 2.49 2.46 12.40
CA GLY A 288 2.56 1.49 11.31
C GLY A 288 1.56 0.34 11.47
N GLU A 289 1.42 -0.17 12.69
CA GLU A 289 0.44 -1.22 13.03
C GLU A 289 -1.00 -0.75 12.77
N VAL A 290 -1.37 0.42 13.29
CA VAL A 290 -2.71 1.00 13.07
C VAL A 290 -3.01 1.17 11.58
N LEU A 291 -2.07 1.71 10.82
CA LEU A 291 -2.29 1.96 9.39
C LEU A 291 -2.56 0.66 8.62
N ILE A 292 -1.76 -0.37 8.87
CA ILE A 292 -1.92 -1.68 8.22
C ILE A 292 -3.25 -2.33 8.65
N GLU A 293 -3.54 -2.32 9.95
CA GLU A 293 -4.75 -2.94 10.50
C GLU A 293 -6.04 -2.28 10.02
N GLU A 294 -6.11 -0.95 10.03
CA GLU A 294 -7.32 -0.22 9.64
C GLU A 294 -7.58 -0.32 8.13
N VAL A 295 -6.52 -0.30 7.31
CA VAL A 295 -6.66 -0.59 5.88
C VAL A 295 -7.17 -2.01 5.67
N ALA A 296 -6.64 -2.99 6.40
CA ALA A 296 -7.07 -4.38 6.29
C ALA A 296 -8.53 -4.58 6.75
N ASN A 297 -8.94 -3.95 7.86
CA ASN A 297 -10.30 -3.97 8.37
C ASN A 297 -11.27 -3.37 7.36
N PHE A 298 -10.97 -2.17 6.85
CA PHE A 298 -11.80 -1.45 5.90
C PHE A 298 -12.07 -2.29 4.64
N TYR A 299 -11.03 -2.84 4.02
CA TYR A 299 -11.24 -3.66 2.83
C TYR A 299 -11.90 -5.00 3.16
N ALA A 300 -11.61 -5.61 4.31
CA ALA A 300 -12.30 -6.83 4.70
C ALA A 300 -13.81 -6.61 4.86
N GLU A 301 -14.22 -5.54 5.52
CA GLU A 301 -15.62 -5.13 5.65
C GLU A 301 -16.26 -4.86 4.29
N LEU A 302 -15.56 -4.15 3.41
CA LEU A 302 -16.02 -3.89 2.04
C LEU A 302 -16.29 -5.20 1.31
N LEU A 303 -15.34 -6.15 1.30
CA LEU A 303 -15.47 -7.44 0.62
C LEU A 303 -16.60 -8.31 1.20
N MET A 304 -16.85 -8.21 2.52
CA MET A 304 -17.93 -8.94 3.19
C MET A 304 -19.31 -8.34 2.91
N SER A 305 -19.42 -7.02 2.87
CA SER A 305 -20.68 -6.30 2.57
C SER A 305 -21.15 -6.50 1.13
N ASP A 306 -20.22 -6.87 0.25
CA ASP A 306 -20.41 -6.99 -1.18
C ASP A 306 -21.04 -8.31 -1.65
N SER A 307 -21.56 -9.08 -0.71
CA SER A 307 -21.82 -10.51 -0.88
C SER A 307 -23.25 -10.86 -1.28
N ASP A 308 -24.03 -9.82 -1.58
CA ASP A 308 -25.37 -9.83 -2.16
C ASP A 308 -25.33 -9.41 -3.64
#